data_AF-A0A4R1JZ98-F1
#
_entry.id   AF-A0A4R1JZ98-F1
#
_cell.length_a   1.000
_cell.length_b   1.000
_cell.length_c   1.000
_cell.angle_alpha   90.00
_cell.angle_beta   90.00
_cell.angle_gamma   90.00
#
_symmetry.space_group_name_H-M   'P 1'
#
loop_
_entity.id
_entity.type
_entity.pdbx_description
1 polymer ?
#
loop_
_entity_poly.entity_id
_entity_poly.type
_entity_poly.pdbx_seq_one_letter_code
_entity_poly.pdbx_strand_id
1 'polypeptide(L)'
;MKRFPETFDVFVLGAGPAGLCAAIRLLDMGYTVGMLEQEEFPRSQIGESLSPGIRNIFDYLNAGHLLEDALYLNTISAKVIWENKGYIYERPGQNNGGTIVDRSKLDQELLQFSVSKGLYLIQPGKLKQSISSQNGWTLDIVNNSSEIRINSKIVLDGRGRKGTLLNERVPIAPPAIAVWTHIDNNAVFNEAFVEAVDDGWLWGSPVCGNRYRIMAFTDTVQFKKSELHLLDLMRKTELFAPFVNQLKDNAVESCSVTSFVNQTPWDNQFIKIGEAAFTLDPLSSTGVEKAMRFSLQVAIAINTYLKDPDSEHPKNFYEEKLIESVVNHAHWTADYYQNAWACHDKTEFWIKRINFRLDISNHKTAFTNKLEKEFNTEKSIFEHKQTAPIPVDYILHQLWNEEIVVSPNITFKSVYAIDNDCIVIKQALIHPNLERPLVYLDQVELFPLLKGMNSKVVSDIVIYLNKFMTIEKSKKTVIFLLSNQLLTVAQNSYSLR
;
A
#
# COMPACT_ATOMS: atom_id res chain seq x y z
N MET A 1 16.18 13.52 30.31
CA MET A 1 16.06 13.50 28.84
C MET A 1 17.26 12.76 28.27
N LYS A 2 17.08 11.85 27.31
CA LYS A 2 18.23 11.24 26.61
C LYS A 2 18.97 12.35 25.86
N ARG A 3 20.30 12.38 25.95
CA ARG A 3 21.13 13.28 25.14
C ARG A 3 21.07 12.81 23.69
N PHE A 4 20.83 13.71 22.74
CA PHE A 4 20.88 13.36 21.32
C PHE A 4 22.31 12.93 20.93
N PRO A 5 22.47 11.93 20.04
CA PRO A 5 23.76 11.62 19.45
C PRO A 5 24.28 12.80 18.63
N GLU A 6 25.58 12.84 18.36
CA GLU A 6 26.19 13.87 17.50
C GLU A 6 25.64 13.82 16.06
N THR A 7 25.36 12.60 15.59
CA THR A 7 24.79 12.31 14.26
C THR A 7 23.83 11.12 14.36
N PHE A 8 22.67 11.24 13.73
CA PHE A 8 21.73 10.14 13.55
C PHE A 8 22.04 9.36 12.26
N ASP A 9 21.83 8.05 12.28
CA ASP A 9 21.83 7.26 11.04
C ASP A 9 20.66 7.68 10.15
N VAL A 10 19.47 7.85 10.75
CA VAL A 10 18.26 8.28 10.03
C VAL A 10 17.48 9.30 10.86
N PHE A 11 17.04 10.39 10.23
CA PHE A 11 16.14 11.36 10.83
C PHE A 11 14.83 11.46 10.05
N VAL A 12 13.71 11.22 10.72
CA VAL A 12 12.38 11.17 10.11
C VAL A 12 11.64 12.48 10.35
N LEU A 13 11.07 13.06 9.29
CA LEU A 13 10.20 14.23 9.36
C LEU A 13 8.75 13.75 9.24
N GLY A 14 7.95 13.96 10.28
CA GLY A 14 6.55 13.55 10.36
C GLY A 14 6.35 12.19 11.05
N ALA A 15 5.51 12.18 12.08
CA ALA A 15 5.12 11.02 12.87
C ALA A 15 3.76 10.45 12.42
N GLY A 16 3.49 10.41 11.11
CA GLY A 16 2.39 9.64 10.56
C GLY A 16 2.72 8.13 10.48
N PRO A 17 1.75 7.27 10.12
CA PRO A 17 1.95 5.82 10.05
C PRO A 17 3.15 5.40 9.20
N ALA A 18 3.39 6.07 8.07
CA ALA A 18 4.54 5.81 7.21
C ALA A 18 5.88 6.06 7.91
N GLY A 19 6.02 7.18 8.61
CA GLY A 19 7.25 7.57 9.32
C GLY A 19 7.51 6.67 10.52
N LEU A 20 6.49 6.40 11.32
CA LEU A 20 6.57 5.51 12.48
C LEU A 20 6.92 4.08 12.05
N CYS A 21 6.31 3.58 10.99
CA CYS A 21 6.59 2.26 10.45
C CYS A 21 8.06 2.11 10.01
N ALA A 22 8.60 3.07 9.25
CA ALA A 22 10.01 3.07 8.87
C ALA A 22 10.92 3.16 10.10
N ALA A 23 10.60 4.05 11.04
CA ALA A 23 11.39 4.27 12.25
C ALA A 23 11.49 3.02 13.11
N ILE A 24 10.38 2.34 13.41
CA ILE A 24 10.36 1.08 14.15
C ILE A 24 11.25 0.06 13.46
N ARG A 25 11.12 -0.09 12.14
CA ARG A 25 11.88 -1.10 11.41
C ARG A 25 13.39 -0.84 11.44
N LEU A 26 13.80 0.42 11.31
CA LEU A 26 15.19 0.85 11.38
C LEU A 26 15.77 0.73 12.80
N LEU A 27 14.97 0.99 13.84
CA LEU A 27 15.36 0.73 15.23
C LEU A 27 15.59 -0.78 15.46
N ASP A 28 14.72 -1.64 14.90
CA ASP A 28 14.89 -3.10 14.99
C ASP A 28 16.14 -3.61 14.25
N MET A 29 16.67 -2.84 13.29
CA MET A 29 17.95 -3.11 12.62
C MET A 29 19.16 -2.55 13.40
N GLY A 30 18.92 -1.86 14.52
CA GLY A 30 19.96 -1.30 15.39
C GLY A 30 20.43 0.10 15.03
N TYR A 31 19.72 0.83 14.15
CA TYR A 31 20.10 2.20 13.77
C TYR A 31 19.66 3.24 14.79
N THR A 32 20.40 4.35 14.84
CA THR A 32 20.00 5.54 15.61
C THR A 32 18.99 6.36 14.82
N VAL A 33 17.75 6.38 15.31
CA VAL A 33 16.63 7.07 14.64
C VAL A 33 16.14 8.26 15.45
N GLY A 34 16.12 9.43 14.81
CA GLY A 34 15.46 10.63 15.29
C GLY A 34 14.16 10.90 14.54
N MET A 35 13.22 11.60 15.16
CA MET A 35 11.97 11.99 14.53
C MET A 35 11.53 13.38 14.98
N LEU A 36 11.06 14.16 14.01
CA LEU A 36 10.44 15.46 14.21
C LEU A 36 8.97 15.41 13.85
N GLU A 37 8.11 15.84 14.75
CA GLU A 37 6.69 16.04 14.49
C GLU A 37 6.27 17.47 14.83
N GLN A 38 5.47 18.07 13.95
CA GLN A 38 5.01 19.45 14.08
C GLN A 38 3.92 19.61 15.13
N GLU A 39 3.00 18.65 15.22
CA GLU A 39 1.85 18.70 16.10
C GLU A 39 2.10 17.92 17.40
N GLU A 40 1.53 18.37 18.51
CA GLU A 40 1.55 17.57 19.73
C GLU A 40 0.48 16.49 19.63
N PHE A 41 0.87 15.24 19.86
CA PHE A 41 -0.07 14.12 19.92
C PHE A 41 -0.83 14.09 21.26
N PRO A 42 -2.13 13.74 21.28
CA PRO A 42 -2.93 13.21 20.16
C PRO A 42 -3.44 14.32 19.21
N ARG A 43 -3.56 14.02 17.91
CA ARG A 43 -3.98 14.97 16.88
C ARG A 43 -5.02 14.38 15.92
N SER A 44 -5.94 15.21 15.44
CA SER A 44 -6.97 14.79 14.49
C SER A 44 -6.37 14.42 13.13
N GLN A 45 -6.84 13.33 12.53
CA GLN A 45 -6.35 12.84 11.23
C GLN A 45 -7.43 11.99 10.54
N ILE A 46 -7.60 12.20 9.22
CA ILE A 46 -8.53 11.42 8.38
C ILE A 46 -7.86 10.12 7.92
N GLY A 47 -8.68 9.10 7.66
CA GLY A 47 -8.26 7.79 7.15
C GLY A 47 -8.45 6.73 8.22
N GLU A 48 -9.67 6.66 8.76
CA GLU A 48 -10.09 5.79 9.86
C GLU A 48 -10.32 4.35 9.40
N SER A 49 -10.74 4.15 8.15
CA SER A 49 -10.95 2.82 7.56
C SER A 49 -9.61 2.23 7.12
N LEU A 50 -9.13 1.22 7.86
CA LEU A 50 -7.91 0.49 7.56
C LEU A 50 -8.24 -0.82 6.84
N SER A 51 -7.53 -1.10 5.74
CA SER A 51 -7.68 -2.35 5.00
C SER A 51 -7.18 -3.57 5.79
N PRO A 52 -7.67 -4.79 5.49
CA PRO A 52 -7.27 -6.01 6.21
C PRO A 52 -5.76 -6.25 6.27
N GLY A 53 -5.03 -5.84 5.23
CA GLY A 53 -3.58 -5.99 5.14
C GLY A 53 -2.80 -5.21 6.20
N ILE A 54 -3.43 -4.28 6.93
CA ILE A 54 -2.80 -3.50 7.99
C ILE A 54 -2.38 -4.37 9.17
N ARG A 55 -3.15 -5.40 9.52
CA ARG A 55 -2.85 -6.29 10.66
C ARG A 55 -1.51 -6.99 10.46
N ASN A 56 -1.25 -7.47 9.25
CA ASN A 56 0.03 -8.10 8.90
C ASN A 56 1.24 -7.16 9.11
N ILE A 57 1.05 -5.85 8.88
CA ILE A 57 2.11 -4.86 9.08
C ILE A 57 2.33 -4.63 10.58
N PHE A 58 1.27 -4.45 11.35
CA PHE A 58 1.37 -4.25 12.80
C PHE A 58 1.96 -5.49 13.49
N ASP A 59 1.54 -6.69 13.09
CA ASP A 59 2.10 -7.95 13.61
C ASP A 59 3.60 -8.07 13.27
N TYR A 60 4.00 -7.74 12.04
CA TYR A 60 5.41 -7.72 11.64
C TYR A 60 6.26 -6.74 12.48
N LEU A 61 5.68 -5.60 12.88
CA LEU A 61 6.31 -4.62 13.76
C LEU A 61 6.25 -4.99 15.26
N ASN A 62 5.64 -6.12 15.61
CA ASN A 62 5.29 -6.52 16.99
C ASN A 62 4.38 -5.50 17.71
N ALA A 63 3.55 -4.80 16.94
CA ALA A 63 2.60 -3.78 17.39
C ALA A 63 1.13 -4.23 17.25
N GLY A 64 0.86 -5.51 16.95
CA GLY A 64 -0.49 -6.05 16.69
C GLY A 64 -1.52 -5.74 17.77
N HIS A 65 -1.09 -5.71 19.04
CA HIS A 65 -1.91 -5.38 20.21
C HIS A 65 -2.50 -3.95 20.15
N LEU A 66 -1.89 -3.02 19.41
CA LEU A 66 -2.41 -1.66 19.24
C LEU A 66 -3.68 -1.60 18.38
N LEU A 67 -4.03 -2.69 17.68
CA LEU A 67 -5.27 -2.81 16.93
C LEU A 67 -6.41 -3.45 17.75
N GLU A 68 -6.14 -3.84 18.99
CA GLU A 68 -7.08 -4.57 19.87
C GLU A 68 -7.80 -3.62 20.83
N ASP A 69 -8.36 -2.54 20.29
CA ASP A 69 -9.13 -1.56 21.05
C ASP A 69 -10.63 -1.83 20.98
N ALA A 70 -11.30 -1.81 22.14
CA ALA A 70 -12.74 -2.07 22.24
C ALA A 70 -13.61 -0.99 21.56
N LEU A 71 -13.07 0.21 21.31
CA LEU A 71 -13.75 1.29 20.60
C LEU A 71 -13.58 1.19 19.08
N TYR A 72 -12.64 0.36 18.59
CA TYR A 72 -12.46 0.16 17.16
C TYR A 72 -13.58 -0.70 16.60
N LEU A 73 -14.05 -0.33 15.41
CA LEU A 73 -15.16 -1.02 14.76
C LEU A 73 -14.59 -2.06 13.79
N ASN A 74 -14.92 -3.31 14.06
CA ASN A 74 -14.51 -4.46 13.27
C ASN A 74 -15.74 -5.07 12.60
N THR A 75 -15.53 -5.95 11.63
CA THR A 75 -16.61 -6.74 11.01
C THR A 75 -17.74 -5.89 10.41
N ILE A 76 -17.43 -4.68 9.94
CA ILE A 76 -18.40 -3.78 9.29
C ILE A 76 -18.83 -4.38 7.95
N SER A 77 -20.13 -4.66 7.79
CA SER A 77 -20.71 -5.03 6.51
C SER A 77 -20.74 -3.83 5.57
N ALA A 78 -20.95 -4.06 4.27
CA ALA A 78 -21.14 -2.97 3.33
C ALA A 78 -22.29 -3.21 2.37
N LYS A 79 -22.98 -2.13 2.00
CA LYS A 79 -23.94 -2.09 0.89
C LYS A 79 -23.32 -1.29 -0.25
N VAL A 80 -23.32 -1.88 -1.44
CA VAL A 80 -22.64 -1.33 -2.60
C VAL A 80 -23.59 -1.28 -3.78
N ILE A 81 -23.84 -0.08 -4.31
CA ILE A 81 -24.49 0.13 -5.60
C ILE A 81 -23.42 0.64 -6.56
N TRP A 82 -22.87 -0.27 -7.37
CA TRP A 82 -21.73 0.04 -8.25
C TRP A 82 -21.95 -0.43 -9.68
N GLU A 83 -22.11 -1.73 -9.92
CA GLU A 83 -22.18 -2.28 -11.29
C GLU A 83 -23.55 -2.09 -11.95
N ASN A 84 -24.60 -2.05 -11.14
CA ASN A 84 -25.98 -1.86 -11.60
C ASN A 84 -26.71 -0.93 -10.63
N LYS A 85 -27.25 0.16 -11.17
CA LYS A 85 -27.94 1.22 -10.42
C LYS A 85 -29.09 0.72 -9.54
N GLY A 86 -29.76 -0.37 -9.92
CA GLY A 86 -30.91 -0.93 -9.20
C GLY A 86 -30.58 -2.17 -8.36
N TYR A 87 -29.30 -2.50 -8.16
CA TYR A 87 -28.89 -3.69 -7.42
C TYR A 87 -27.95 -3.31 -6.27
N ILE A 88 -28.36 -3.69 -5.05
CA ILE A 88 -27.54 -3.55 -3.85
C ILE A 88 -26.77 -4.85 -3.65
N TYR A 89 -25.45 -4.79 -3.81
CA TYR A 89 -24.56 -5.86 -3.39
C TYR A 89 -24.29 -5.73 -1.89
N GLU A 90 -24.70 -6.74 -1.12
CA GLU A 90 -24.42 -6.83 0.31
C GLU A 90 -23.14 -7.63 0.54
N ARG A 91 -22.10 -6.94 1.01
CA ARG A 91 -20.85 -7.57 1.44
C ARG A 91 -20.93 -7.82 2.95
N PRO A 92 -20.93 -9.08 3.41
CA PRO A 92 -20.94 -9.37 4.84
C PRO A 92 -19.65 -8.88 5.49
N GLY A 93 -19.77 -8.45 6.74
CA GLY A 93 -18.61 -8.20 7.60
C GLY A 93 -17.82 -9.50 7.80
N GLN A 94 -16.50 -9.43 7.66
CA GLN A 94 -15.64 -10.61 7.82
C GLN A 94 -14.78 -10.47 9.08
N ASN A 95 -14.60 -11.59 9.79
CA ASN A 95 -13.56 -11.72 10.80
C ASN A 95 -12.20 -11.55 10.12
N ASN A 96 -11.32 -10.73 10.71
CA ASN A 96 -10.06 -10.27 10.08
C ASN A 96 -10.26 -9.43 8.81
N GLY A 97 -11.43 -8.79 8.66
CA GLY A 97 -11.67 -7.76 7.67
C GLY A 97 -10.95 -6.44 7.98
N GLY A 98 -11.35 -5.37 7.29
CA GLY A 98 -10.87 -4.02 7.63
C GLY A 98 -11.35 -3.57 9.00
N THR A 99 -10.62 -2.64 9.61
CA THR A 99 -10.91 -2.09 10.94
C THR A 99 -11.07 -0.57 10.84
N ILE A 100 -12.07 -0.02 11.50
CA ILE A 100 -12.26 1.42 11.63
C ILE A 100 -11.71 1.87 12.97
N VAL A 101 -10.71 2.74 12.93
CA VAL A 101 -9.96 3.18 14.12
C VAL A 101 -10.19 4.64 14.45
N ASP A 102 -9.89 5.01 15.69
CA ASP A 102 -9.58 6.40 16.03
C ASP A 102 -8.11 6.65 15.68
N ARG A 103 -7.88 7.41 14.59
CA ARG A 103 -6.53 7.74 14.13
C ARG A 103 -5.73 8.58 15.11
N SER A 104 -6.40 9.44 15.88
CA SER A 104 -5.74 10.27 16.88
C SER A 104 -5.10 9.41 17.96
N LYS A 105 -5.86 8.40 18.41
CA LYS A 105 -5.41 7.41 19.40
C LYS A 105 -4.37 6.45 18.82
N LEU A 106 -4.67 5.80 17.69
CA LEU A 106 -3.78 4.78 17.11
C LEU A 106 -2.40 5.36 16.78
N ASP A 107 -2.35 6.53 16.14
CA ASP A 107 -1.08 7.15 15.76
C ASP A 107 -0.29 7.58 17.02
N GLN A 108 -0.97 8.02 18.10
CA GLN A 108 -0.33 8.33 19.39
C GLN A 108 0.28 7.08 20.04
N GLU A 109 -0.47 5.98 20.10
CA GLU A 109 -0.01 4.72 20.71
C GLU A 109 1.16 4.13 19.91
N LEU A 110 1.12 4.20 18.58
CA LEU A 110 2.21 3.77 17.72
C LEU A 110 3.47 4.66 17.91
N LEU A 111 3.29 5.97 18.12
CA LEU A 111 4.38 6.89 18.46
C LEU A 111 5.01 6.56 19.82
N GLN A 112 4.19 6.32 20.85
CA GLN A 112 4.66 5.92 22.17
C GLN A 112 5.40 4.58 22.13
N PHE A 113 4.88 3.60 21.37
CA PHE A 113 5.55 2.34 21.11
C PHE A 113 6.92 2.55 20.45
N SER A 114 7.01 3.42 19.45
CA SER A 114 8.28 3.76 18.79
C SER A 114 9.30 4.39 19.75
N VAL A 115 8.84 5.29 20.65
CA VAL A 115 9.68 5.87 21.71
C VAL A 115 10.17 4.80 22.68
N SER A 116 9.31 3.84 23.06
CA SER A 116 9.70 2.72 23.92
C SER A 116 10.79 1.83 23.29
N LYS A 117 10.82 1.72 21.96
CA LYS A 117 11.88 1.05 21.18
C LYS A 117 13.17 1.85 21.02
N GLY A 118 13.20 3.10 21.50
CA GLY A 118 14.42 3.93 21.52
C GLY A 118 14.42 5.11 20.55
N LEU A 119 13.30 5.41 19.89
CA LEU A 119 13.17 6.60 19.04
C LEU A 119 13.47 7.89 19.82
N TYR A 120 14.28 8.76 19.23
CA TYR A 120 14.49 10.12 19.73
C TYR A 120 13.45 11.06 19.11
N LEU A 121 12.50 11.53 19.93
CA LEU A 121 11.38 12.33 19.47
C LEU A 121 11.53 13.81 19.81
N ILE A 122 11.25 14.67 18.82
CA ILE A 122 11.05 16.10 18.99
C ILE A 122 9.60 16.41 18.57
N GLN A 123 8.74 16.69 19.55
CA GLN A 123 7.40 17.25 19.32
C GLN A 123 7.03 18.23 20.44
N PRO A 124 6.25 19.29 20.15
CA PRO A 124 6.00 19.82 18.81
C PRO A 124 7.26 20.50 18.25
N GLY A 125 7.54 20.39 16.95
CA GLY A 125 8.71 21.02 16.34
C GLY A 125 8.60 21.20 14.84
N LYS A 126 9.18 22.29 14.32
CA LYS A 126 9.14 22.63 12.89
C LYS A 126 10.52 22.62 12.28
N LEU A 127 10.65 22.02 11.10
CA LEU A 127 11.86 22.12 10.31
C LEU A 127 11.92 23.53 9.71
N LYS A 128 12.97 24.28 10.05
CA LYS A 128 13.25 25.61 9.48
C LYS A 128 14.02 25.49 8.18
N GLN A 129 15.06 24.64 8.17
CA GLN A 129 15.93 24.44 7.03
C GLN A 129 16.59 23.06 7.08
N SER A 130 16.84 22.48 5.91
CA SER A 130 17.68 21.30 5.72
C SER A 130 18.80 21.64 4.74
N ILE A 131 20.04 21.35 5.12
CA ILE A 131 21.24 21.64 4.33
C ILE A 131 21.94 20.31 4.03
N SER A 132 22.15 20.02 2.75
CA SER A 132 22.93 18.85 2.33
C SER A 132 24.43 19.14 2.39
N SER A 133 25.20 18.13 2.75
CA SER A 133 26.66 18.15 2.85
C SER A 133 27.24 16.79 2.43
N GLN A 134 28.58 16.71 2.30
CA GLN A 134 29.26 15.43 2.02
C GLN A 134 29.04 14.38 3.12
N ASN A 135 28.71 14.80 4.35
CA ASN A 135 28.53 13.91 5.50
C ASN A 135 27.05 13.64 5.81
N GLY A 136 26.14 13.93 4.88
CA GLY A 136 24.68 13.84 5.07
C GLY A 136 24.04 15.22 5.24
N TRP A 137 23.06 15.31 6.12
CA TRP A 137 22.18 16.46 6.29
C TRP A 137 22.34 17.15 7.64
N THR A 138 22.34 18.47 7.64
CA THR A 138 22.14 19.30 8.82
C THR A 138 20.71 19.86 8.80
N LEU A 139 19.96 19.63 9.87
CA LEU A 139 18.58 20.06 10.04
C LEU A 139 18.51 21.09 11.16
N ASP A 140 18.03 22.30 10.82
CA ASP A 140 17.74 23.34 11.80
C ASP A 140 16.25 23.25 12.17
N ILE A 141 15.98 22.94 13.43
CA ILE A 141 14.66 22.65 13.98
C ILE A 141 14.29 23.73 15.00
N VAL A 142 13.06 24.23 14.94
CA VAL A 142 12.49 25.10 15.95
C VAL A 142 11.55 24.26 16.83
N ASN A 143 11.88 24.14 18.11
CA ASN A 143 11.04 23.54 19.14
C ASN A 143 10.66 24.64 20.12
N ASN A 144 9.41 25.12 20.04
CA ASN A 144 8.93 26.31 20.75
C ASN A 144 9.83 27.54 20.46
N SER A 145 10.59 28.01 21.45
CA SER A 145 11.52 29.14 21.33
C SER A 145 12.99 28.74 21.20
N SER A 146 13.27 27.43 21.17
CA SER A 146 14.63 26.89 21.06
C SER A 146 14.93 26.46 19.64
N GLU A 147 16.11 26.81 19.14
CA GLU A 147 16.66 26.25 17.91
C GLU A 147 17.56 25.06 18.25
N ILE A 148 17.32 23.94 17.58
CA ILE A 148 18.05 22.69 17.73
C ILE A 148 18.65 22.35 16.38
N ARG A 149 19.96 22.10 16.34
CA ARG A 149 20.65 21.62 15.14
C ARG A 149 20.87 20.12 15.25
N ILE A 150 20.42 19.37 14.25
CA ILE A 150 20.56 17.92 14.17
C ILE A 150 21.38 17.56 12.92
N ASN A 151 22.32 16.64 13.07
CA ASN A 151 23.01 16.02 11.93
C ASN A 151 22.46 14.62 11.68
N SER A 152 22.29 14.23 10.42
CA SER A 152 21.89 12.87 10.06
C SER A 152 22.46 12.43 8.73
N LYS A 153 22.79 11.14 8.59
CA LYS A 153 23.25 10.58 7.31
C LYS A 153 22.13 10.57 6.27
N ILE A 154 20.90 10.25 6.69
CA ILE A 154 19.72 10.07 5.82
C ILE A 154 18.52 10.78 6.42
N VAL A 155 17.74 11.45 5.57
CA VAL A 155 16.48 12.08 5.97
C VAL A 155 15.32 11.36 5.31
N LEU A 156 14.37 10.88 6.11
CA LEU A 156 13.09 10.36 5.63
C LEU A 156 12.02 11.45 5.79
N ASP A 157 11.35 11.82 4.71
CA ASP A 157 10.26 12.79 4.75
C ASP A 157 8.91 12.08 4.63
N GLY A 158 8.26 11.94 5.78
CA GLY A 158 6.93 11.37 5.98
C GLY A 158 5.90 12.39 6.47
N ARG A 159 6.06 13.69 6.15
CA ARG A 159 5.15 14.79 6.54
C ARG A 159 3.77 14.75 5.84
N GLY A 160 3.40 13.60 5.30
CA GLY A 160 2.22 13.41 4.47
C GLY A 160 2.22 14.31 3.24
N ARG A 161 1.03 14.72 2.78
CA ARG A 161 0.86 15.59 1.61
C ARG A 161 1.60 16.93 1.73
N LYS A 162 1.82 17.44 2.94
CA LYS A 162 2.55 18.70 3.18
C LYS A 162 4.06 18.56 2.91
N GLY A 163 4.58 17.34 2.81
CA GLY A 163 5.98 17.07 2.49
C GLY A 163 6.36 17.29 1.02
N THR A 164 5.39 17.52 0.14
CA THR A 164 5.62 17.70 -1.31
C THR A 164 4.89 18.94 -1.83
N LEU A 165 5.65 19.85 -2.44
CA LEU A 165 5.15 21.10 -3.01
C LEU A 165 4.30 20.82 -4.26
N LEU A 166 3.36 21.70 -4.59
CA LEU A 166 2.44 21.49 -5.72
C LEU A 166 3.16 21.31 -7.07
N ASN A 167 4.25 22.04 -7.30
CA ASN A 167 5.07 21.95 -8.51
C ASN A 167 5.98 20.71 -8.57
N GLU A 168 6.10 19.97 -7.47
CA GLU A 168 6.84 18.70 -7.39
C GLU A 168 5.92 17.49 -7.62
N ARG A 169 4.60 17.70 -7.68
CA ARG A 169 3.60 16.65 -7.84
C ARG A 169 3.36 16.39 -9.30
N VAL A 170 3.61 15.14 -9.73
CA VAL A 170 3.16 14.63 -11.02
C VAL A 170 1.79 13.97 -10.81
N PRO A 171 0.70 14.50 -11.39
CA PRO A 171 -0.61 13.87 -11.30
C PRO A 171 -0.61 12.50 -11.97
N ILE A 172 -1.13 11.49 -11.29
CA ILE A 172 -1.22 10.09 -11.79
C ILE A 172 -2.67 9.61 -11.94
N ALA A 173 -3.62 10.56 -11.89
CA ALA A 173 -5.03 10.38 -12.15
C ALA A 173 -5.65 11.75 -12.51
N PRO A 174 -6.87 11.79 -13.09
CA PRO A 174 -7.62 13.04 -13.25
C PRO A 174 -7.81 13.76 -11.90
N PRO A 175 -7.86 15.10 -11.88
CA PRO A 175 -8.09 15.86 -10.66
C PRO A 175 -9.38 15.46 -9.94
N ALA A 176 -9.29 15.30 -8.63
CA ALA A 176 -10.42 14.90 -7.80
C ALA A 176 -10.47 15.67 -6.48
N ILE A 177 -11.68 15.83 -5.95
CA ILE A 177 -11.95 16.45 -4.65
C ILE A 177 -12.83 15.52 -3.81
N ALA A 178 -12.53 15.46 -2.52
CA ALA A 178 -13.42 14.88 -1.53
C ALA A 178 -14.13 15.99 -0.77
N VAL A 179 -15.44 15.86 -0.61
CA VAL A 179 -16.28 16.72 0.23
C VAL A 179 -16.95 15.83 1.26
N TRP A 180 -16.84 16.15 2.55
CA TRP A 180 -17.39 15.29 3.59
C TRP A 180 -17.99 16.07 4.75
N THR A 181 -18.75 15.32 5.54
CA THR A 181 -19.36 15.78 6.78
C THR A 181 -19.60 14.58 7.71
N HIS A 182 -20.13 14.84 8.90
CA HIS A 182 -20.51 13.83 9.87
C HIS A 182 -21.96 14.05 10.30
N ILE A 183 -22.65 12.96 10.58
CA ILE A 183 -23.94 12.95 11.28
C ILE A 183 -23.79 12.13 12.57
N ASP A 184 -24.70 12.33 13.52
CA ASP A 184 -24.76 11.49 14.71
C ASP A 184 -25.15 10.06 14.32
N ASN A 185 -24.34 9.09 14.74
CA ASN A 185 -24.57 7.69 14.40
C ASN A 185 -25.65 7.04 15.26
N ASN A 186 -26.12 7.61 16.38
CA ASN A 186 -27.17 7.03 17.26
C ASN A 186 -27.15 5.49 17.46
N ALA A 187 -25.98 4.84 17.27
CA ALA A 187 -25.80 3.40 17.03
C ALA A 187 -26.74 2.72 16.00
N VAL A 188 -27.37 3.46 15.07
CA VAL A 188 -28.36 2.89 14.13
C VAL A 188 -27.68 2.24 12.91
N PHE A 189 -26.54 2.78 12.47
CA PHE A 189 -25.87 2.32 11.25
C PHE A 189 -24.56 1.60 11.59
N ASN A 190 -24.55 0.29 11.32
CA ASN A 190 -23.37 -0.56 11.47
C ASN A 190 -22.91 -1.15 10.12
N GLU A 191 -23.07 -0.37 9.06
CA GLU A 191 -22.74 -0.76 7.69
C GLU A 191 -22.01 0.39 7.00
N ALA A 192 -21.09 0.07 6.09
CA ALA A 192 -20.50 1.03 5.17
C ALA A 192 -21.30 1.08 3.86
N PHE A 193 -21.51 2.26 3.31
CA PHE A 193 -22.19 2.45 2.02
C PHE A 193 -21.21 2.92 0.95
N VAL A 194 -21.36 2.37 -0.25
CA VAL A 194 -20.67 2.84 -1.45
C VAL A 194 -21.68 2.94 -2.58
N GLU A 195 -21.77 4.12 -3.21
CA GLU A 195 -22.72 4.31 -4.31
C GLU A 195 -22.11 5.15 -5.42
N ALA A 196 -22.09 4.60 -6.63
CA ALA A 196 -21.76 5.33 -7.85
C ALA A 196 -22.88 6.30 -8.23
N VAL A 197 -22.52 7.47 -8.74
CA VAL A 197 -23.42 8.48 -9.34
C VAL A 197 -22.80 9.01 -10.64
N ASP A 198 -23.58 9.74 -11.45
CA ASP A 198 -23.12 10.22 -12.77
C ASP A 198 -21.80 11.01 -12.69
N ASP A 199 -21.67 11.88 -11.67
CA ASP A 199 -20.55 12.82 -11.51
C ASP A 199 -19.54 12.41 -10.43
N GLY A 200 -19.55 11.15 -9.98
CA GLY A 200 -18.69 10.70 -8.90
C GLY A 200 -19.18 9.49 -8.13
N TRP A 201 -18.78 9.36 -6.88
CA TRP A 201 -19.30 8.33 -6.00
C TRP A 201 -19.30 8.81 -4.55
N LEU A 202 -20.16 8.18 -3.74
CA LEU A 202 -20.28 8.46 -2.32
C LEU A 202 -19.81 7.26 -1.50
N TRP A 203 -19.21 7.57 -0.36
CA TRP A 203 -18.86 6.61 0.67
C TRP A 203 -19.43 7.08 2.00
N GLY A 204 -19.94 6.13 2.77
CA GLY A 204 -20.35 6.37 4.15
C GLY A 204 -19.94 5.23 5.05
N SER A 205 -19.65 5.52 6.31
CA SER A 205 -19.32 4.49 7.28
C SER A 205 -19.46 5.03 8.71
N PRO A 206 -19.80 4.17 9.69
CA PRO A 206 -19.61 4.52 11.08
C PRO A 206 -18.14 4.82 11.36
N VAL A 207 -17.87 5.78 12.24
CA VAL A 207 -16.54 6.10 12.77
C VAL A 207 -16.61 6.20 14.29
N CYS A 208 -15.44 6.20 14.94
CA CYS A 208 -15.35 6.29 16.40
C CYS A 208 -16.04 7.57 16.93
N GLY A 209 -16.62 7.46 18.13
CA GLY A 209 -17.31 8.56 18.81
C GLY A 209 -18.78 8.74 18.42
N ASN A 210 -19.48 7.66 18.04
CA ASN A 210 -20.90 7.69 17.63
C ASN A 210 -21.19 8.67 16.48
N ARG A 211 -20.31 8.70 15.47
CA ARG A 211 -20.47 9.52 14.26
C ARG A 211 -20.53 8.64 13.03
N TYR A 212 -21.25 9.08 12.02
CA TYR A 212 -21.29 8.44 10.71
C TYR A 212 -20.75 9.44 9.69
N ARG A 213 -19.66 9.09 9.00
CA ARG A 213 -19.01 9.96 8.03
C ARG A 213 -19.66 9.74 6.67
N ILE A 214 -19.98 10.81 5.96
CA ILE A 214 -20.46 10.77 4.57
C ILE A 214 -19.50 11.62 3.74
N MET A 215 -19.02 11.04 2.63
CA MET A 215 -18.04 11.67 1.74
C MET A 215 -18.44 11.45 0.29
N ALA A 216 -18.35 12.51 -0.52
CA ALA A 216 -18.49 12.44 -1.97
C ALA A 216 -17.14 12.71 -2.63
N PHE A 217 -16.86 11.96 -3.70
CA PHE A 217 -15.67 12.07 -4.54
C PHE A 217 -16.08 12.46 -5.94
N THR A 218 -15.69 13.66 -6.37
CA THR A 218 -16.08 14.24 -7.66
C THR A 218 -14.89 14.89 -8.37
N ASP A 219 -15.10 15.33 -9.61
CA ASP A 219 -14.14 16.19 -10.31
C ASP A 219 -13.96 17.52 -9.55
N THR A 220 -12.83 18.19 -9.76
CA THR A 220 -12.58 19.50 -9.14
C THR A 220 -13.55 20.55 -9.70
N VAL A 221 -14.62 20.86 -8.98
CA VAL A 221 -15.49 22.01 -9.29
C VAL A 221 -14.98 23.23 -8.52
N GLN A 222 -15.14 24.44 -9.09
CA GLN A 222 -14.91 25.69 -8.35
C GLN A 222 -16.01 25.87 -7.29
N PHE A 223 -15.84 25.28 -6.11
CA PHE A 223 -16.86 25.36 -5.06
C PHE A 223 -16.82 26.71 -4.34
N LYS A 224 -17.84 27.54 -4.58
CA LYS A 224 -18.26 28.57 -3.62
C LYS A 224 -19.27 28.02 -2.59
N LYS A 225 -19.77 26.77 -2.76
CA LYS A 225 -20.84 26.16 -1.94
C LYS A 225 -20.74 24.61 -1.85
N SER A 226 -19.73 24.08 -1.17
CA SER A 226 -19.49 22.62 -1.06
C SER A 226 -20.62 21.85 -0.38
N GLU A 227 -21.32 22.46 0.57
CA GLU A 227 -22.46 21.85 1.27
C GLU A 227 -23.63 21.53 0.33
N LEU A 228 -24.06 22.50 -0.49
CA LEU A 228 -25.14 22.29 -1.46
C LEU A 228 -24.80 21.17 -2.45
N HIS A 229 -23.55 21.10 -2.87
CA HIS A 229 -23.11 20.04 -3.77
C HIS A 229 -23.22 18.65 -3.14
N LEU A 230 -22.76 18.49 -1.89
CA LEU A 230 -22.88 17.21 -1.18
C LEU A 230 -24.35 16.81 -1.00
N LEU A 231 -25.21 17.75 -0.61
CA LEU A 231 -26.65 17.52 -0.48
C LEU A 231 -27.30 17.11 -1.80
N ASP A 232 -26.95 17.78 -2.90
CA ASP A 232 -27.50 17.47 -4.23
C ASP A 232 -27.06 16.10 -4.73
N LEU A 233 -25.82 15.68 -4.45
CA LEU A 233 -25.35 14.33 -4.75
C LEU A 233 -26.11 13.28 -3.93
N MET A 234 -26.25 13.49 -2.61
CA MET A 234 -26.97 12.55 -1.74
C MET A 234 -28.44 12.38 -2.15
N ARG A 235 -29.11 13.45 -2.60
CA ARG A 235 -30.50 13.35 -3.10
C ARG A 235 -30.65 12.46 -4.33
N LYS A 236 -29.58 12.26 -5.11
CA LYS A 236 -29.58 11.42 -6.32
C LYS A 236 -29.24 9.95 -6.02
N THR A 237 -28.99 9.60 -4.76
CA THR A 237 -28.57 8.26 -4.35
C THR A 237 -29.69 7.50 -3.64
N GLU A 238 -29.65 6.18 -3.68
CA GLU A 238 -30.55 5.32 -2.91
C GLU A 238 -30.07 5.16 -1.46
N LEU A 239 -28.77 4.93 -1.24
CA LEU A 239 -28.22 4.66 0.09
C LEU A 239 -28.07 5.92 0.95
N PHE A 240 -27.91 7.11 0.36
CA PHE A 240 -27.66 8.35 1.12
C PHE A 240 -28.82 9.35 1.12
N ALA A 241 -29.81 9.24 0.23
CA ALA A 241 -31.00 10.09 0.26
C ALA A 241 -31.72 10.09 1.63
N PRO A 242 -31.81 8.96 2.38
CA PRO A 242 -32.43 8.95 3.71
C PRO A 242 -31.74 9.87 4.73
N PHE A 243 -30.47 10.23 4.53
CA PHE A 243 -29.68 11.04 5.47
C PHE A 243 -29.70 12.54 5.19
N VAL A 244 -30.26 12.98 4.06
CA VAL A 244 -30.23 14.39 3.63
C VAL A 244 -30.79 15.34 4.70
N ASN A 245 -31.83 14.92 5.43
CA ASN A 245 -32.45 15.75 6.46
C ASN A 245 -31.66 15.82 7.78
N GLN A 246 -30.67 14.94 7.97
CA GLN A 246 -29.83 14.87 9.17
C GLN A 246 -28.60 15.78 9.09
N LEU A 247 -28.38 16.42 7.93
CA LEU A 247 -27.24 17.30 7.69
C LEU A 247 -27.42 18.74 8.16
N LYS A 248 -28.61 19.10 8.66
CA LYS A 248 -28.89 20.46 9.12
C LYS A 248 -27.87 20.85 10.19
N ASP A 249 -27.16 21.96 9.95
CA ASP A 249 -26.17 22.59 10.83
C ASP A 249 -24.80 21.88 10.97
N ASN A 250 -24.50 20.88 10.13
CA ASN A 250 -23.18 20.21 10.14
C ASN A 250 -22.15 20.94 9.26
N ALA A 251 -20.93 21.09 9.78
CA ALA A 251 -19.82 21.63 9.00
C ALA A 251 -19.46 20.67 7.84
N VAL A 252 -19.31 21.23 6.65
CA VAL A 252 -18.83 20.51 5.46
C VAL A 252 -17.39 20.91 5.20
N GLU A 253 -16.54 19.90 5.09
CA GLU A 253 -15.13 20.03 4.80
C GLU A 253 -14.81 19.53 3.39
N SER A 254 -13.68 19.97 2.84
CA SER A 254 -13.22 19.47 1.55
C SER A 254 -11.70 19.47 1.43
N CYS A 255 -11.17 18.58 0.60
CA CYS A 255 -9.77 18.58 0.22
C CYS A 255 -9.59 17.98 -1.18
N SER A 256 -8.57 18.43 -1.90
CA SER A 256 -8.14 17.73 -3.12
C SER A 256 -7.67 16.33 -2.75
N VAL A 257 -8.14 15.33 -3.49
CA VAL A 257 -7.70 13.92 -3.38
C VAL A 257 -7.05 13.45 -4.68
N THR A 258 -6.60 14.39 -5.52
CA THR A 258 -5.86 14.09 -6.74
C THR A 258 -4.63 13.25 -6.40
N SER A 259 -4.57 12.05 -6.98
CA SER A 259 -3.45 11.14 -6.86
C SER A 259 -2.22 11.75 -7.53
N PHE A 260 -1.08 11.73 -6.85
CA PHE A 260 0.19 12.22 -7.37
C PHE A 260 1.35 11.35 -6.94
N VAL A 261 2.49 11.54 -7.61
CA VAL A 261 3.80 11.09 -7.17
C VAL A 261 4.78 12.26 -7.15
N ASN A 262 5.73 12.25 -6.24
CA ASN A 262 6.81 13.24 -6.22
C ASN A 262 7.77 12.97 -7.40
N GLN A 263 8.13 14.01 -8.16
CA GLN A 263 8.99 13.88 -9.35
C GLN A 263 10.46 13.50 -9.05
N THR A 264 10.93 13.75 -7.83
CA THR A 264 12.28 13.44 -7.35
C THR A 264 12.22 12.84 -5.94
N PRO A 265 11.72 11.60 -5.81
CA PRO A 265 11.36 11.04 -4.52
C PRO A 265 12.55 10.55 -3.68
N TRP A 266 13.75 10.44 -4.28
CA TRP A 266 15.01 10.16 -3.60
C TRP A 266 16.11 11.05 -4.19
N ASP A 267 16.58 12.01 -3.41
CA ASP A 267 17.65 12.94 -3.79
C ASP A 267 18.66 13.13 -2.66
N ASN A 268 19.94 12.86 -2.91
CA ASN A 268 21.02 13.01 -1.93
C ASN A 268 20.67 12.44 -0.53
N GLN A 269 20.10 11.23 -0.46
CA GLN A 269 19.66 10.58 0.79
C GLN A 269 18.55 11.32 1.56
N PHE A 270 17.87 12.27 0.91
CA PHE A 270 16.58 12.80 1.30
C PHE A 270 15.49 12.02 0.56
N ILE A 271 14.75 11.20 1.30
CA ILE A 271 13.89 10.16 0.74
C ILE A 271 12.46 10.42 1.18
N LYS A 272 11.55 10.55 0.21
CA LYS A 272 10.12 10.73 0.48
C LYS A 272 9.51 9.38 0.88
N ILE A 273 8.55 9.37 1.80
CA ILE A 273 7.78 8.17 2.16
C ILE A 273 6.31 8.50 2.37
N GLY A 274 5.44 7.49 2.28
CA GLY A 274 3.99 7.67 2.39
C GLY A 274 3.45 8.74 1.44
N GLU A 275 2.52 9.57 1.92
CA GLU A 275 1.90 10.62 1.09
C GLU A 275 2.85 11.77 0.69
N ALA A 276 4.07 11.82 1.23
CA ALA A 276 5.08 12.73 0.69
C ALA A 276 5.66 12.15 -0.63
N ALA A 277 5.75 10.83 -0.76
CA ALA A 277 6.22 10.18 -1.99
C ALA A 277 5.11 10.03 -3.02
N PHE A 278 3.93 9.54 -2.61
CA PHE A 278 2.81 9.31 -3.52
C PHE A 278 1.47 9.26 -2.78
N THR A 279 0.40 9.65 -3.45
CA THR A 279 -0.98 9.44 -3.01
C THR A 279 -1.70 8.54 -4.01
N LEU A 280 -2.68 7.79 -3.51
CA LEU A 280 -3.49 6.86 -4.29
C LEU A 280 -4.94 7.30 -4.30
N ASP A 281 -5.72 6.79 -5.26
CA ASP A 281 -7.17 6.98 -5.27
C ASP A 281 -7.78 6.35 -4.00
N PRO A 282 -8.67 7.06 -3.28
CA PRO A 282 -9.20 6.61 -1.99
C PRO A 282 -10.15 5.41 -2.06
N LEU A 283 -10.58 4.99 -3.26
CA LEU A 283 -11.60 3.94 -3.47
C LEU A 283 -11.32 2.63 -2.73
N SER A 284 -10.07 2.19 -2.63
CA SER A 284 -9.70 0.93 -1.97
C SER A 284 -9.62 1.01 -0.43
N SER A 285 -9.60 2.22 0.15
CA SER A 285 -9.20 2.45 1.56
C SER A 285 -7.82 1.87 1.94
N THR A 286 -6.91 1.66 0.99
CA THR A 286 -5.58 1.06 1.26
C THR A 286 -4.46 2.09 1.47
N GLY A 287 -4.76 3.39 1.56
CA GLY A 287 -3.74 4.44 1.61
C GLY A 287 -2.74 4.29 2.75
N VAL A 288 -3.24 4.04 3.98
CA VAL A 288 -2.40 3.82 5.17
C VAL A 288 -1.56 2.55 5.02
N GLU A 289 -2.18 1.45 4.60
CA GLU A 289 -1.49 0.17 4.39
C GLU A 289 -0.37 0.29 3.35
N LYS A 290 -0.64 0.90 2.20
CA LYS A 290 0.34 1.09 1.12
C LYS A 290 1.48 2.00 1.56
N ALA A 291 1.18 3.07 2.29
CA ALA A 291 2.19 3.97 2.84
C ALA A 291 3.12 3.26 3.83
N MET A 292 2.57 2.47 4.76
CA MET A 292 3.37 1.69 5.71
C MET A 292 4.16 0.57 5.03
N ARG A 293 3.52 -0.20 4.14
CA ARG A 293 4.17 -1.29 3.39
C ARG A 293 5.35 -0.77 2.56
N PHE A 294 5.16 0.36 1.89
CA PHE A 294 6.23 1.03 1.15
C PHE A 294 7.36 1.46 2.10
N SER A 295 7.03 2.11 3.22
CA SER A 295 8.03 2.50 4.24
C SER A 295 8.87 1.34 4.77
N LEU A 296 8.31 0.13 4.92
CA LEU A 296 9.09 -1.07 5.27
C LEU A 296 10.12 -1.41 4.19
N GLN A 297 9.73 -1.33 2.91
CA GLN A 297 10.65 -1.54 1.78
C GLN A 297 11.74 -0.46 1.74
N VAL A 298 11.40 0.79 2.06
CA VAL A 298 12.38 1.88 2.17
C VAL A 298 13.39 1.62 3.29
N ALA A 299 12.96 1.06 4.43
CA ALA A 299 13.88 0.68 5.51
C ALA A 299 14.91 -0.37 5.03
N ILE A 300 14.51 -1.34 4.20
CA ILE A 300 15.42 -2.31 3.57
C ILE A 300 16.42 -1.59 2.63
N ALA A 301 15.94 -0.65 1.82
CA ALA A 301 16.81 0.15 0.95
C ALA A 301 17.85 0.93 1.75
N ILE A 302 17.43 1.58 2.84
CA ILE A 302 18.30 2.31 3.74
C ILE A 302 19.33 1.40 4.41
N ASN A 303 18.91 0.25 4.94
CA ASN A 303 19.84 -0.73 5.54
C ASN A 303 20.90 -1.19 4.54
N THR A 304 20.49 -1.42 3.30
CA THR A 304 21.42 -1.79 2.22
C THR A 304 22.40 -0.64 1.92
N TYR A 305 21.91 0.59 1.76
CA TYR A 305 22.75 1.77 1.52
C TYR A 305 23.72 2.04 2.67
N LEU A 306 23.28 1.91 3.92
CA LEU A 306 24.16 2.12 5.08
C LEU A 306 25.25 1.06 5.21
N LYS A 307 25.08 -0.12 4.60
CA LYS A 307 26.09 -1.19 4.53
C LYS A 307 26.99 -1.07 3.29
N ASP A 308 26.46 -0.55 2.19
CA ASP A 308 27.15 -0.36 0.92
C ASP A 308 26.76 0.99 0.27
N PRO A 309 27.40 2.11 0.69
CA PRO A 309 27.01 3.45 0.26
C PRO A 309 27.29 3.76 -1.22
N ASP A 310 28.17 2.99 -1.85
CA ASP A 310 28.56 3.18 -3.26
C ASP A 310 27.58 2.49 -4.24
N SER A 311 26.64 1.70 -3.71
CA SER A 311 25.65 0.99 -4.51
C SER A 311 24.50 1.88 -4.96
N GLU A 312 24.13 1.77 -6.24
CA GLU A 312 22.90 2.38 -6.77
C GLU A 312 21.65 1.50 -6.55
N HIS A 313 21.81 0.24 -6.11
CA HIS A 313 20.72 -0.71 -5.93
C HIS A 313 19.63 -0.23 -4.95
N PRO A 314 19.94 0.43 -3.82
CA PRO A 314 18.94 0.98 -2.90
C PRO A 314 17.96 1.95 -3.56
N LYS A 315 18.49 2.93 -4.29
CA LYS A 315 17.67 3.94 -4.98
C LYS A 315 16.83 3.30 -6.08
N ASN A 316 17.44 2.43 -6.89
CA ASN A 316 16.72 1.75 -7.97
C ASN A 316 15.60 0.83 -7.45
N PHE A 317 15.84 0.09 -6.37
CA PHE A 317 14.81 -0.73 -5.71
C PHE A 317 13.67 0.13 -5.17
N TYR A 318 13.98 1.23 -4.48
CA TYR A 318 12.98 2.17 -4.00
C TYR A 318 12.11 2.72 -5.14
N GLU A 319 12.74 3.19 -6.22
CA GLU A 319 12.02 3.74 -7.39
C GLU A 319 11.14 2.67 -8.04
N GLU A 320 11.65 1.44 -8.18
CA GLU A 320 10.88 0.30 -8.70
C GLU A 320 9.65 0.00 -7.83
N LYS A 321 9.79 -0.07 -6.51
CA LYS A 321 8.65 -0.36 -5.61
C LYS A 321 7.64 0.78 -5.53
N LEU A 322 8.10 2.01 -5.71
CA LEU A 322 7.22 3.18 -5.84
C LEU A 322 6.40 3.10 -7.13
N ILE A 323 7.07 2.84 -8.26
CA ILE A 323 6.43 2.69 -9.57
C ILE A 323 5.43 1.53 -9.55
N GLU A 324 5.84 0.35 -9.06
CA GLU A 324 4.95 -0.82 -8.91
C GLU A 324 3.70 -0.47 -8.10
N SER A 325 3.85 0.22 -6.97
CA SER A 325 2.73 0.59 -6.10
C SER A 325 1.75 1.53 -6.80
N VAL A 326 2.27 2.55 -7.49
CA VAL A 326 1.48 3.54 -8.22
C VAL A 326 0.77 2.90 -9.41
N VAL A 327 1.51 2.19 -10.27
CA VAL A 327 0.99 1.62 -11.51
C VAL A 327 -0.04 0.52 -11.22
N ASN A 328 0.25 -0.38 -10.28
CA ASN A 328 -0.70 -1.44 -9.91
C ASN A 328 -2.00 -0.87 -9.34
N HIS A 329 -1.91 0.16 -8.50
CA HIS A 329 -3.11 0.78 -7.94
C HIS A 329 -3.90 1.56 -8.98
N ALA A 330 -3.23 2.31 -9.86
CA ALA A 330 -3.89 3.06 -10.93
C ALA A 330 -4.67 2.14 -11.88
N HIS A 331 -4.05 1.03 -12.32
CA HIS A 331 -4.72 0.04 -13.17
C HIS A 331 -5.88 -0.64 -12.44
N TRP A 332 -5.69 -1.10 -11.20
CA TRP A 332 -6.77 -1.67 -10.39
C TRP A 332 -7.95 -0.70 -10.23
N THR A 333 -7.66 0.58 -10.01
CA THR A 333 -8.69 1.61 -9.85
C THR A 333 -9.42 1.86 -11.17
N ALA A 334 -8.70 1.92 -12.30
CA ALA A 334 -9.30 2.07 -13.62
C ALA A 334 -10.24 0.88 -13.95
N ASP A 335 -9.81 -0.35 -13.68
CA ASP A 335 -10.63 -1.56 -13.87
C ASP A 335 -11.90 -1.50 -13.00
N TYR A 336 -11.76 -1.07 -11.74
CA TYR A 336 -12.90 -0.95 -10.84
C TYR A 336 -13.87 0.17 -11.27
N TYR A 337 -13.36 1.31 -11.75
CA TYR A 337 -14.17 2.39 -12.32
C TYR A 337 -14.88 1.95 -13.61
N GLN A 338 -14.25 1.12 -14.44
CA GLN A 338 -14.84 0.59 -15.66
C GLN A 338 -16.10 -0.22 -15.39
N ASN A 339 -16.17 -0.92 -14.25
CA ASN A 339 -17.32 -1.74 -13.88
C ASN A 339 -18.51 -0.94 -13.36
N ALA A 340 -18.38 0.38 -13.11
CA ALA A 340 -19.49 1.17 -12.59
C ALA A 340 -20.60 1.39 -13.63
N TRP A 341 -21.87 1.33 -13.19
CA TRP A 341 -23.02 1.54 -14.07
C TRP A 341 -22.95 2.89 -14.80
N ALA A 342 -22.50 3.95 -14.12
CA ALA A 342 -22.38 5.29 -14.68
C ALA A 342 -21.30 5.39 -15.77
N CYS A 343 -20.31 4.49 -15.75
CA CYS A 343 -19.32 4.38 -16.81
C CYS A 343 -19.93 3.86 -18.13
N HIS A 344 -20.90 2.94 -18.06
CA HIS A 344 -21.65 2.47 -19.23
C HIS A 344 -22.46 3.59 -19.89
N ASP A 345 -22.92 4.55 -19.09
CA ASP A 345 -23.63 5.76 -19.55
C ASP A 345 -22.67 6.83 -20.10
N LYS A 346 -21.36 6.53 -20.18
CA LYS A 346 -20.30 7.38 -20.75
C LYS A 346 -20.21 8.77 -20.14
N THR A 347 -20.50 8.89 -18.85
CA THR A 347 -20.39 10.13 -18.10
C THR A 347 -18.93 10.57 -17.95
N GLU A 348 -18.69 11.88 -17.97
CA GLU A 348 -17.36 12.46 -18.13
C GLU A 348 -16.38 12.08 -17.01
N PHE A 349 -16.86 12.08 -15.75
CA PHE A 349 -16.08 11.71 -14.56
C PHE A 349 -15.41 10.33 -14.73
N TRP A 350 -16.17 9.35 -15.21
CA TRP A 350 -15.76 7.95 -15.31
C TRP A 350 -14.85 7.72 -16.51
N ILE A 351 -15.22 8.26 -17.68
CA ILE A 351 -14.44 8.11 -18.92
C ILE A 351 -13.02 8.68 -18.79
N LYS A 352 -12.86 9.81 -18.08
CA LYS A 352 -11.54 10.40 -17.80
C LYS A 352 -10.66 9.48 -16.97
N ARG A 353 -11.23 8.71 -16.03
CA ARG A 353 -10.50 7.86 -15.08
C ARG A 353 -10.08 6.53 -15.69
N ILE A 354 -10.92 5.93 -16.54
CA ILE A 354 -10.57 4.66 -17.21
C ILE A 354 -9.56 4.85 -18.35
N ASN A 355 -9.58 6.00 -19.01
CA ASN A 355 -8.71 6.30 -20.17
C ASN A 355 -7.50 7.16 -19.79
N PHE A 356 -7.20 7.31 -18.50
CA PHE A 356 -6.10 8.16 -18.06
C PHE A 356 -4.77 7.62 -18.58
N ARG A 357 -4.02 8.48 -19.26
CA ARG A 357 -2.63 8.24 -19.67
C ARG A 357 -1.75 9.24 -18.95
N LEU A 358 -0.62 8.76 -18.44
CA LEU A 358 0.33 9.62 -17.77
C LEU A 358 1.09 10.45 -18.82
N ASP A 359 1.15 11.76 -18.61
CA ASP A 359 1.94 12.72 -19.38
C ASP A 359 2.89 13.46 -18.44
N ILE A 360 4.20 13.29 -18.65
CA ILE A 360 5.24 13.89 -17.82
C ILE A 360 5.87 15.15 -18.43
N SER A 361 5.27 15.73 -19.48
CA SER A 361 5.88 16.83 -20.26
C SER A 361 6.40 17.99 -19.39
N ASN A 362 5.72 18.30 -18.28
CA ASN A 362 6.08 19.37 -17.35
C ASN A 362 6.98 18.92 -16.17
N HIS A 363 7.31 17.62 -16.06
CA HIS A 363 7.95 17.00 -14.90
C HIS A 363 9.04 16.00 -15.28
N LYS A 364 9.86 16.30 -16.30
CA LYS A 364 10.84 15.33 -16.82
C LYS A 364 12.02 15.14 -15.86
N THR A 365 12.12 13.95 -15.31
CA THR A 365 13.26 13.45 -14.51
C THR A 365 13.57 12.01 -14.93
N ALA A 366 14.72 11.47 -14.51
CA ALA A 366 15.03 10.05 -14.76
C ALA A 366 13.97 9.11 -14.16
N PHE A 367 13.43 9.47 -12.99
CA PHE A 367 12.37 8.71 -12.33
C PHE A 367 11.05 8.78 -13.10
N THR A 368 10.59 9.97 -13.49
CA THR A 368 9.29 10.12 -14.16
C THR A 368 9.28 9.50 -15.56
N ASN A 369 10.42 9.48 -16.26
CA ASN A 369 10.56 8.74 -17.52
C ASN A 369 10.33 7.23 -17.34
N LYS A 370 10.88 6.62 -16.27
CA LYS A 370 10.63 5.20 -15.95
C LYS A 370 9.16 4.98 -15.62
N LEU A 371 8.57 5.86 -14.82
CA LEU A 371 7.17 5.79 -14.43
C LEU A 371 6.23 5.87 -15.63
N GLU A 372 6.38 6.85 -16.53
CA GLU A 372 5.53 7.01 -17.72
C GLU A 372 5.54 5.76 -18.60
N LYS A 373 6.74 5.20 -18.80
CA LYS A 373 6.90 3.96 -19.56
C LYS A 373 6.09 2.81 -18.95
N GLU A 374 6.27 2.54 -17.66
CA GLU A 374 5.57 1.43 -16.99
C GLU A 374 4.06 1.71 -16.84
N PHE A 375 3.67 2.95 -16.57
CA PHE A 375 2.27 3.35 -16.38
C PHE A 375 1.44 3.19 -17.65
N ASN A 376 2.00 3.60 -18.80
CA ASN A 376 1.32 3.56 -20.08
C ASN A 376 1.46 2.19 -20.81
N THR A 377 2.23 1.25 -20.25
CA THR A 377 2.31 -0.12 -20.79
C THR A 377 1.03 -0.89 -20.47
N GLU A 378 0.44 -1.52 -21.49
CA GLU A 378 -0.73 -2.40 -21.31
C GLU A 378 -0.33 -3.66 -20.53
N LYS A 379 -1.09 -3.97 -19.47
CA LYS A 379 -0.91 -5.21 -18.73
C LYS A 379 -1.76 -6.31 -19.34
N SER A 380 -1.19 -7.51 -19.45
CA SER A 380 -1.97 -8.73 -19.66
C SER A 380 -2.91 -8.93 -18.48
N ILE A 381 -4.21 -9.05 -18.75
CA ILE A 381 -5.21 -9.39 -17.74
C ILE A 381 -4.85 -10.79 -17.19
N PHE A 382 -4.39 -10.85 -15.95
CA PHE A 382 -4.22 -12.11 -15.25
C PHE A 382 -5.57 -12.50 -14.65
N GLU A 383 -6.26 -13.49 -15.22
CA GLU A 383 -7.49 -14.00 -14.63
C GLU A 383 -7.17 -14.66 -13.28
N HIS A 384 -7.60 -14.02 -12.19
CA HIS A 384 -7.56 -14.63 -10.87
C HIS A 384 -8.44 -15.88 -10.87
N LYS A 385 -7.84 -17.05 -11.07
CA LYS A 385 -8.50 -18.32 -10.78
C LYS A 385 -8.74 -18.37 -9.27
N GLN A 386 -10.00 -18.19 -8.86
CA GLN A 386 -10.44 -18.49 -7.51
C GLN A 386 -10.02 -19.92 -7.19
N THR A 387 -9.00 -20.07 -6.34
CA THR A 387 -8.46 -21.37 -6.00
C THR A 387 -9.31 -21.92 -4.86
N ALA A 388 -10.29 -22.75 -5.21
CA ALA A 388 -10.89 -23.66 -4.24
C ALA A 388 -9.77 -24.42 -3.50
N PRO A 389 -9.96 -24.81 -2.23
CA PRO A 389 -8.94 -25.54 -1.49
C PRO A 389 -8.48 -26.74 -2.30
N ILE A 390 -7.23 -26.73 -2.74
CA ILE A 390 -6.68 -27.80 -3.55
C ILE A 390 -6.48 -29.00 -2.60
N PRO A 391 -7.09 -30.16 -2.85
CA PRO A 391 -6.95 -31.33 -1.97
C PRO A 391 -5.54 -31.93 -2.14
N VAL A 392 -4.55 -31.31 -1.49
CA VAL A 392 -3.11 -31.55 -1.68
C VAL A 392 -2.76 -33.03 -1.59
N ASP A 393 -3.17 -33.72 -0.53
CA ASP A 393 -2.84 -35.14 -0.34
C ASP A 393 -3.51 -36.04 -1.38
N TYR A 394 -4.73 -35.72 -1.81
CA TYR A 394 -5.43 -36.48 -2.83
C TYR A 394 -4.73 -36.38 -4.20
N ILE A 395 -4.36 -35.17 -4.61
CA ILE A 395 -3.66 -34.94 -5.88
C ILE A 395 -2.27 -35.57 -5.85
N LEU A 396 -1.52 -35.39 -4.75
CA LEU A 396 -0.19 -35.98 -4.63
C LEU A 396 -0.25 -37.52 -4.62
N HIS A 397 -1.26 -38.13 -4.01
CA HIS A 397 -1.42 -39.58 -4.05
C HIS A 397 -1.60 -40.09 -5.49
N GLN A 398 -2.36 -39.39 -6.32
CA GLN A 398 -2.54 -39.75 -7.73
C GLN A 398 -1.26 -39.61 -8.56
N LEU A 399 -0.45 -38.59 -8.26
CA LEU A 399 0.76 -38.28 -9.03
C LEU A 399 2.04 -38.85 -8.41
N TRP A 400 1.95 -39.60 -7.31
CA TRP A 400 3.09 -39.89 -6.43
C TRP A 400 4.30 -40.52 -7.14
N ASN A 401 4.04 -41.37 -8.13
CA ASN A 401 5.05 -42.08 -8.92
C ASN A 401 5.23 -41.51 -10.33
N GLU A 402 4.51 -40.44 -10.67
CA GLU A 402 4.60 -39.81 -11.98
C GLU A 402 5.90 -39.01 -12.10
N GLU A 403 6.55 -39.12 -13.26
CA GLU A 403 7.69 -38.28 -13.60
C GLU A 403 7.21 -36.88 -13.99
N ILE A 404 7.89 -35.86 -13.49
CA ILE A 404 7.61 -34.46 -13.78
C ILE A 404 8.77 -33.82 -14.52
N VAL A 405 8.44 -32.96 -15.47
CA VAL A 405 9.36 -32.08 -16.17
C VAL A 405 9.09 -30.61 -15.84
N VAL A 406 10.14 -29.80 -15.87
CA VAL A 406 10.04 -28.35 -15.73
C VAL A 406 9.43 -27.77 -17.01
N SER A 407 8.46 -26.86 -16.87
CA SER A 407 7.77 -26.26 -18.01
C SER A 407 8.75 -25.55 -18.95
N PRO A 408 8.67 -25.80 -20.27
CA PRO A 408 9.55 -25.14 -21.25
C PRO A 408 9.24 -23.64 -21.40
N ASN A 409 8.10 -23.18 -20.89
CA ASN A 409 7.70 -21.77 -20.91
C ASN A 409 8.33 -20.96 -19.76
N ILE A 410 9.10 -21.60 -18.88
CA ILE A 410 9.81 -20.91 -17.81
C ILE A 410 10.99 -20.14 -18.41
N THR A 411 11.03 -18.85 -18.11
CA THR A 411 12.18 -17.98 -18.38
C THR A 411 12.67 -17.36 -17.08
N PHE A 412 13.86 -16.74 -17.11
CA PHE A 412 14.44 -16.10 -15.95
C PHE A 412 14.82 -14.66 -16.22
N LYS A 413 14.66 -13.81 -15.21
CA LYS A 413 15.08 -12.41 -15.24
C LYS A 413 15.73 -12.04 -13.91
N SER A 414 16.81 -11.27 -13.98
CA SER A 414 17.40 -10.64 -12.80
C SER A 414 16.43 -9.61 -12.22
N VAL A 415 16.09 -9.76 -10.94
CA VAL A 415 15.26 -8.81 -10.19
C VAL A 415 15.88 -8.49 -8.85
N TYR A 416 15.46 -7.38 -8.25
CA TYR A 416 15.74 -7.13 -6.86
C TYR A 416 14.92 -8.07 -5.97
N ALA A 417 15.61 -8.68 -5.02
CA ALA A 417 15.06 -9.54 -3.99
C ALA A 417 15.57 -9.07 -2.62
N ILE A 418 14.94 -9.56 -1.55
CA ILE A 418 15.34 -9.25 -0.18
C ILE A 418 15.94 -10.53 0.41
N ASP A 419 17.13 -10.40 0.99
CA ASP A 419 17.80 -11.46 1.73
C ASP A 419 18.38 -10.85 3.01
N ASN A 420 17.93 -11.33 4.18
CA ASN A 420 18.33 -10.84 5.49
C ASN A 420 18.35 -9.30 5.60
N ASP A 421 17.24 -8.68 5.20
CA ASP A 421 17.02 -7.23 5.20
C ASP A 421 17.95 -6.42 4.27
N CYS A 422 18.66 -7.06 3.36
CA CYS A 422 19.45 -6.41 2.33
C CYS A 422 18.84 -6.67 0.95
N ILE A 423 19.02 -5.70 0.05
CA ILE A 423 18.69 -5.87 -1.36
C ILE A 423 19.78 -6.72 -2.00
N VAL A 424 19.36 -7.78 -2.68
CA VAL A 424 20.22 -8.66 -3.48
C VAL A 424 19.62 -8.81 -4.88
N ILE A 425 20.46 -9.15 -5.85
CA ILE A 425 19.99 -9.49 -7.20
C ILE A 425 19.86 -11.00 -7.30
N LYS A 426 18.68 -11.48 -7.69
CA LYS A 426 18.36 -12.90 -7.84
C LYS A 426 17.70 -13.17 -9.19
N GLN A 427 17.74 -14.43 -9.63
CA GLN A 427 17.00 -14.89 -10.80
C GLN A 427 15.56 -15.19 -10.40
N ALA A 428 14.62 -14.38 -10.89
CA ALA A 428 13.19 -14.67 -10.76
C ALA A 428 12.73 -15.58 -11.90
N LEU A 429 11.89 -16.54 -11.54
CA LEU A 429 11.14 -17.39 -12.46
C LEU A 429 10.00 -16.56 -13.05
N ILE A 430 9.90 -16.55 -14.38
CA ILE A 430 8.80 -15.96 -15.15
C ILE A 430 8.07 -17.08 -15.90
N HIS A 431 6.74 -17.06 -15.83
CA HIS A 431 5.87 -18.00 -16.53
C HIS A 431 4.52 -17.34 -16.85
N PRO A 432 3.83 -17.69 -17.95
CA PRO A 432 2.52 -17.11 -18.30
C PRO A 432 1.42 -17.28 -17.23
N ASN A 433 1.51 -18.34 -16.43
CA ASN A 433 0.57 -18.60 -15.33
C ASN A 433 1.00 -17.98 -13.99
N LEU A 434 2.04 -17.14 -13.97
CA LEU A 434 2.41 -16.37 -12.80
C LEU A 434 2.05 -14.91 -13.01
N GLU A 435 1.32 -14.35 -12.05
CA GLU A 435 0.96 -12.93 -12.02
C GLU A 435 2.20 -12.02 -12.01
N ARG A 436 3.29 -12.49 -11.41
CA ARG A 436 4.54 -11.73 -11.26
C ARG A 436 5.76 -12.65 -11.24
N PRO A 437 6.96 -12.11 -11.55
CA PRO A 437 8.21 -12.83 -11.35
C PRO A 437 8.35 -13.35 -9.91
N LEU A 438 8.78 -14.60 -9.76
CA LEU A 438 8.85 -15.29 -8.46
C LEU A 438 10.29 -15.73 -8.15
N VAL A 439 10.88 -15.19 -7.09
CA VAL A 439 12.22 -15.60 -6.62
C VAL A 439 12.12 -16.68 -5.55
N TYR A 440 11.27 -16.46 -4.56
CA TYR A 440 11.12 -17.34 -3.39
C TYR A 440 9.72 -17.94 -3.30
N LEU A 441 9.64 -19.17 -2.83
CA LEU A 441 8.40 -19.80 -2.38
C LEU A 441 8.67 -20.41 -0.99
N ASP A 442 7.89 -20.03 0.01
CA ASP A 442 8.10 -20.43 1.41
C ASP A 442 9.55 -20.26 1.90
N GLN A 443 10.17 -19.11 1.57
CA GLN A 443 11.56 -18.75 1.91
C GLN A 443 12.64 -19.55 1.17
N VAL A 444 12.30 -20.38 0.19
CA VAL A 444 13.28 -21.12 -0.62
C VAL A 444 13.38 -20.55 -2.03
N GLU A 445 14.62 -20.34 -2.50
CA GLU A 445 14.90 -19.79 -3.82
C GLU A 445 14.56 -20.79 -4.93
N LEU A 446 13.68 -20.41 -5.86
CA LEU A 446 13.15 -21.32 -6.87
C LEU A 446 14.15 -21.65 -7.99
N PHE A 447 14.96 -20.68 -8.41
CA PHE A 447 15.91 -20.87 -9.51
C PHE A 447 16.89 -22.05 -9.28
N PRO A 448 17.60 -22.16 -8.15
CA PRO A 448 18.44 -23.32 -7.88
C PRO A 448 17.63 -24.61 -7.65
N LEU A 449 16.43 -24.51 -7.06
CA LEU A 449 15.56 -25.66 -6.80
C LEU A 449 15.10 -26.35 -8.09
N LEU A 450 14.69 -25.60 -9.11
CA LEU A 450 14.15 -26.17 -10.35
C LEU A 450 15.13 -27.11 -11.05
N LYS A 451 16.45 -26.84 -10.96
CA LYS A 451 17.48 -27.71 -11.53
C LYS A 451 17.46 -29.13 -10.93
N GLY A 452 17.07 -29.24 -9.65
CA GLY A 452 16.98 -30.52 -8.94
C GLY A 452 15.69 -31.29 -9.18
N MET A 453 14.69 -30.68 -9.83
CA MET A 453 13.34 -31.24 -9.97
C MET A 453 13.07 -31.85 -11.35
N ASN A 454 13.83 -31.48 -12.37
CA ASN A 454 13.56 -31.94 -13.74
C ASN A 454 13.81 -33.45 -13.89
N SER A 455 12.87 -34.15 -14.54
CA SER A 455 12.91 -35.60 -14.75
C SER A 455 13.05 -36.40 -13.45
N LYS A 456 12.29 -35.98 -12.43
CA LYS A 456 12.18 -36.67 -11.14
C LYS A 456 10.74 -37.07 -10.90
N VAL A 457 10.56 -38.18 -10.19
CA VAL A 457 9.24 -38.59 -9.71
C VAL A 457 8.77 -37.66 -8.58
N VAL A 458 7.45 -37.47 -8.44
CA VAL A 458 6.86 -36.60 -7.41
C VAL A 458 7.39 -36.92 -6.01
N SER A 459 7.48 -38.20 -5.65
CA SER A 459 7.99 -38.63 -4.34
C SER A 459 9.41 -38.11 -4.06
N ASP A 460 10.28 -38.15 -5.06
CA ASP A 460 11.67 -37.70 -4.94
C ASP A 460 11.76 -36.18 -4.80
N ILE A 461 10.90 -35.45 -5.51
CA ILE A 461 10.81 -33.98 -5.40
C ILE A 461 10.33 -33.59 -4.00
N VAL A 462 9.31 -34.27 -3.47
CA VAL A 462 8.83 -34.03 -2.09
C VAL A 462 9.93 -34.32 -1.07
N ILE A 463 10.66 -35.44 -1.21
CA ILE A 463 11.80 -35.78 -0.34
C ILE A 463 12.92 -34.75 -0.47
N TYR A 464 13.22 -34.30 -1.68
CA TYR A 464 14.23 -33.28 -1.93
C TYR A 464 13.88 -31.95 -1.27
N LEU A 465 12.64 -31.47 -1.43
CA LEU A 465 12.14 -30.25 -0.79
C LEU A 465 12.13 -30.36 0.73
N ASN A 466 11.85 -31.55 1.28
CA ASN A 466 11.85 -31.78 2.74
C ASN A 466 13.23 -31.57 3.40
N LYS A 467 14.30 -31.40 2.60
CA LYS A 467 15.63 -30.98 3.10
C LYS A 467 15.70 -29.50 3.47
N PHE A 468 14.79 -28.68 2.92
CA PHE A 468 14.79 -27.22 3.05
C PHE A 468 13.56 -26.69 3.78
N MET A 469 12.47 -27.47 3.83
CA MET A 469 11.20 -27.09 4.45
C MET A 469 10.52 -28.31 5.07
N THR A 470 9.49 -28.10 5.89
CA THR A 470 8.69 -29.20 6.46
C THR A 470 7.97 -29.99 5.37
N ILE A 471 7.72 -31.28 5.59
CA ILE A 471 6.99 -32.15 4.65
C ILE A 471 5.65 -31.56 4.17
N GLU A 472 4.88 -30.90 5.03
CA GLU A 472 3.61 -30.27 4.67
C GLU A 472 3.82 -29.12 3.65
N LYS A 473 4.83 -28.27 3.88
CA LYS A 473 5.25 -27.22 2.94
C LYS A 473 5.80 -27.80 1.65
N SER A 474 6.57 -28.89 1.71
CA SER A 474 7.07 -29.58 0.51
C SER A 474 5.91 -30.03 -0.38
N LYS A 475 4.91 -30.68 0.21
CA LYS A 475 3.69 -31.11 -0.49
C LYS A 475 2.94 -29.93 -1.11
N LYS A 476 2.69 -28.87 -0.33
CA LYS A 476 2.03 -27.63 -0.80
C LYS A 476 2.81 -26.96 -1.94
N THR A 477 4.14 -26.93 -1.84
CA THR A 477 5.03 -26.38 -2.87
C THR A 477 4.90 -27.15 -4.18
N VAL A 478 4.97 -28.49 -4.16
CA VAL A 478 4.82 -29.31 -5.38
C VAL A 478 3.47 -29.07 -6.04
N ILE A 479 2.40 -29.02 -5.25
CA ILE A 479 1.06 -28.72 -5.76
C ILE A 479 0.99 -27.32 -6.34
N PHE A 480 1.55 -26.31 -5.67
CA PHE A 480 1.60 -24.95 -6.21
C PHE A 480 2.30 -24.92 -7.58
N LEU A 481 3.46 -25.58 -7.70
CA LEU A 481 4.22 -25.63 -8.95
C LEU A 481 3.43 -26.34 -10.06
N LEU A 482 2.75 -27.44 -9.75
CA LEU A 482 1.89 -28.19 -10.70
C LEU A 482 0.64 -27.40 -11.11
N SER A 483 -0.07 -26.79 -10.16
CA SER A 483 -1.30 -26.03 -10.42
C SER A 483 -1.05 -24.79 -11.26
N ASN A 484 0.13 -24.19 -11.17
CA ASN A 484 0.56 -23.10 -12.03
C ASN A 484 1.28 -23.57 -13.30
N GLN A 485 1.32 -24.89 -13.56
CA GLN A 485 2.00 -25.52 -14.70
C GLN A 485 3.48 -25.10 -14.83
N LEU A 486 4.13 -24.81 -13.70
CA LEU A 486 5.58 -24.62 -13.63
C LEU A 486 6.30 -25.96 -13.71
N LEU A 487 5.62 -26.99 -13.19
CA LEU A 487 5.93 -28.39 -13.34
C LEU A 487 4.78 -29.04 -14.11
N THR A 488 5.09 -29.98 -14.98
CA THR A 488 4.09 -30.77 -15.74
C THR A 488 4.45 -32.24 -15.68
N VAL A 489 3.44 -33.11 -15.61
CA VAL A 489 3.64 -34.56 -15.73
C VAL A 489 4.23 -34.86 -17.11
N ALA A 490 5.31 -35.63 -17.15
CA ALA A 490 5.89 -36.08 -18.41
C ALA A 490 4.81 -36.83 -19.19
N GLN A 491 4.52 -36.40 -20.42
CA GLN A 491 3.65 -37.20 -21.27
C GLN A 491 4.38 -38.51 -21.54
N ASN A 492 3.89 -39.61 -20.95
CA ASN A 492 4.33 -40.93 -21.32
C ASN A 492 4.13 -41.05 -22.83
N SER A 493 5.23 -41.21 -23.56
CA SER A 493 5.26 -41.62 -24.95
C SER A 493 4.81 -43.08 -25.06
N TYR A 494 3.58 -43.37 -24.61
CA TYR A 494 2.81 -44.50 -25.12
C TYR A 494 2.13 -44.06 -26.43
N SER A 495 2.96 -43.93 -27.46
CA SER A 495 2.55 -44.35 -28.79
C SER A 495 2.38 -45.87 -28.71
N LEU A 496 1.14 -46.35 -28.54
CA LEU A 496 0.75 -47.71 -28.88
C LEU A 496 -0.66 -47.66 -29.47
N ARG A 497 -0.67 -47.80 -30.81
CA ARG A 497 -1.64 -48.46 -31.70
C ARG A 497 -3.07 -48.70 -31.21
#